data_AF-A0A538REE2-F1
#
_entry.id   AF-A0A538REE2-F1
#
_cell.length_a   1.000
_cell.length_b   1.000
_cell.length_c   1.000
_cell.angle_alpha   90.00
_cell.angle_beta   90.00
_cell.angle_gamma   90.00
#
_symmetry.space_group_name_H-M   'P 1'
#
loop_
_entity.id
_entity.type
_entity.pdbx_description
1 polymer ?
#
loop_
_entity_poly.entity_id
_entity_poly.type
_entity_poly.pdbx_seq_one_letter_code
_entity_poly.pdbx_strand_id
1 'polypeptide(L)'
;MKGMFVERSSGPSLATMPLPQNRQHPIVLLVGPEGGWTPDEQRLAQEQGFLSLTLGPRILRAETAAIAALSILQSRLDVTQEP
;
A
#
# COMPACT_ATOMS: atom_id res chain seq x y z
N MET A 1 2.75 1.54 9.74
CA MET A 1 1.77 2.04 8.76
C MET A 1 0.95 0.87 8.25
N LYS A 2 -0.37 1.02 8.09
CA LYS A 2 -1.26 0.01 7.51
C LYS A 2 -1.92 0.58 6.25
N GLY A 3 -1.80 -0.09 5.12
CA GLY A 3 -2.35 0.36 3.84
C GLY A 3 -3.06 -0.78 3.10
N MET A 4 -4.10 -0.46 2.34
CA MET A 4 -4.80 -1.41 1.47
C MET A 4 -4.96 -0.81 0.08
N PHE A 5 -4.67 -1.59 -0.96
CA PHE A 5 -4.91 -1.12 -2.33
C PHE A 5 -6.36 -1.36 -2.73
N VAL A 6 -7.02 -0.31 -3.22
CA VAL A 6 -8.40 -0.37 -3.72
C VAL A 6 -8.45 -0.02 -5.21
N GLU A 7 -9.42 -0.57 -5.93
CA GLU A 7 -9.52 -0.52 -7.40
C GLU A 7 -9.60 0.90 -7.99
N ARG A 8 -9.93 1.91 -7.17
CA ARG A 8 -10.10 3.30 -7.61
C ARG A 8 -9.06 4.21 -6.96
N SER A 9 -8.52 5.10 -7.76
CA SER A 9 -7.40 6.02 -7.49
C SER A 9 -7.67 7.14 -6.46
N SER A 10 -8.61 6.95 -5.53
CA SER A 10 -9.02 7.99 -4.57
C SER A 10 -8.18 8.06 -3.28
N GLY A 11 -7.15 7.22 -3.15
CA GLY A 11 -6.23 7.21 -2.00
C GLY A 11 -4.91 7.96 -2.25
N PRO A 12 -4.16 8.32 -1.19
CA PRO A 12 -2.79 8.77 -1.34
C PRO A 12 -1.93 7.73 -2.07
N SER A 13 -1.02 8.22 -2.91
CA SER A 13 -0.09 7.37 -3.66
C SER A 13 0.99 6.83 -2.73
N LEU A 14 1.22 5.52 -2.77
CA LEU A 14 2.33 4.89 -2.03
C LEU A 14 3.68 5.46 -2.46
N ALA A 15 3.80 5.98 -3.69
CA ALA A 15 5.04 6.57 -4.19
C ALA A 15 5.40 7.92 -3.54
N THR A 16 4.42 8.65 -3.01
CA THR A 16 4.63 10.03 -2.53
C THR A 16 4.19 10.26 -1.08
N MET A 17 3.30 9.44 -0.53
CA MET A 17 2.82 9.60 0.84
C MET A 17 3.95 9.51 1.87
N PRO A 18 3.87 10.17 3.03
CA PRO A 18 4.85 9.99 4.10
C PRO A 18 4.95 8.52 4.53
N LEU A 19 6.17 8.00 4.65
CA LEU A 19 6.44 6.65 5.15
C LEU A 19 7.11 6.71 6.53
N PRO A 20 6.89 5.72 7.40
CA PRO A 20 7.65 5.60 8.64
C PRO A 20 9.14 5.44 8.34
N GLN A 21 9.98 6.27 8.96
CA GLN A 21 11.45 6.20 8.80
C GLN A 21 12.11 5.28 9.84
N ASN A 22 11.45 5.03 10.97
CA ASN A 22 11.96 4.18 12.03
C ASN A 22 11.57 2.71 11.81
N ARG A 23 12.55 1.79 11.87
CA ARG A 23 12.35 0.33 11.75
C ARG A 23 11.42 -0.26 12.81
N GLN A 24 11.18 0.43 13.91
CA GLN A 24 10.21 0.02 14.94
C GLN A 24 8.74 0.16 14.51
N HIS A 25 8.46 0.84 13.38
CA HIS A 25 7.12 1.03 12.86
C HIS A 25 6.92 0.24 11.56
N PRO A 26 6.46 -1.03 11.62
CA PRO A 26 6.33 -1.87 10.44
C PRO A 26 5.31 -1.30 9.44
N ILE A 27 5.55 -1.58 8.16
CA ILE A 27 4.61 -1.30 7.08
C ILE A 27 3.86 -2.60 6.77
N VAL A 28 2.53 -2.55 6.81
CA VAL A 28 1.64 -3.67 6.48
C VAL A 28 0.78 -3.24 5.30
N LEU A 29 0.80 -4.01 4.22
CA LEU A 29 0.02 -3.76 3.02
C LEU A 29 -0.94 -4.92 2.74
N LEU A 30 -2.21 -4.60 2.47
CA LEU A 30 -3.19 -5.54 1.96
C LEU A 30 -3.29 -5.41 0.45
N VAL A 31 -3.17 -6.53 -0.23
CA VAL A 31 -3.35 -6.66 -1.68
C VAL A 31 -4.58 -7.53 -1.90
N GLY A 32 -5.56 -6.98 -2.64
CA GLY A 32 -6.85 -7.62 -2.84
C GLY A 32 -6.80 -8.78 -3.84
N PRO A 33 -7.82 -9.65 -3.82
CA PRO A 33 -7.99 -10.69 -4.82
C PRO A 33 -8.38 -10.09 -6.19
N GLU A 34 -8.42 -10.92 -7.24
CA GLU A 34 -8.71 -10.48 -8.62
C GLU A 34 -10.06 -9.75 -8.76
N GLY A 35 -11.05 -10.09 -7.94
CA GLY A 35 -12.38 -9.46 -7.91
C GLY A 35 -12.51 -8.24 -6.99
N GLY A 36 -11.39 -7.76 -6.43
CA GLY A 36 -11.37 -6.63 -5.51
C GLY A 36 -11.86 -6.97 -4.11
N TRP A 37 -12.00 -5.93 -3.29
CA TRP A 37 -12.50 -6.03 -1.92
C TRP A 37 -14.00 -5.79 -1.88
N THR A 38 -14.72 -6.64 -1.16
CA THR A 38 -16.12 -6.38 -0.81
C THR A 38 -16.24 -5.14 0.09
N PRO A 39 -17.39 -4.44 0.12
CA PRO A 39 -17.59 -3.30 1.01
C PRO A 39 -17.33 -3.60 2.49
N ASP A 40 -17.69 -4.81 2.96
CA ASP A 40 -17.48 -5.23 4.34
C ASP A 40 -16.00 -5.47 4.67
N GLU A 41 -15.22 -6.06 3.76
CA GLU A 41 -13.77 -6.22 3.94
C GLU A 41 -13.06 -4.87 3.98
N GLN A 42 -13.46 -3.94 3.11
CA GLN A 42 -12.91 -2.57 3.12
C GLN A 42 -13.22 -1.87 4.44
N ARG A 43 -14.47 -1.96 4.90
CA ARG A 43 -14.89 -1.37 6.18
C ARG A 43 -14.13 -1.98 7.36
N LEU A 44 -14.02 -3.31 7.41
CA LEU A 44 -13.27 -4.01 8.47
C LEU A 44 -11.79 -3.59 8.48
N ALA A 45 -11.16 -3.50 7.31
CA ALA A 45 -9.78 -3.06 7.22
C ALA A 45 -9.62 -1.60 7.70
N GLN A 46 -10.54 -0.71 7.32
CA GLN A 46 -10.53 0.68 7.78
C GLN A 46 -10.72 0.78 9.31
N GLU A 47 -11.63 0.00 9.90
CA GLU A 47 -11.82 -0.11 11.36
C GLU A 47 -10.53 -0.58 12.07
N GLN A 48 -9.70 -1.40 11.40
CA GLN A 48 -8.38 -1.84 11.88
C GLN A 48 -7.23 -0.86 11.58
N GLY A 49 -7.55 0.32 11.03
CA GLY A 49 -6.61 1.40 10.74
C GLY A 49 -5.88 1.29 9.40
N PHE A 50 -6.37 0.47 8.46
CA PHE A 50 -5.83 0.45 7.10
C PHE A 50 -6.30 1.66 6.29
N LEU A 51 -5.36 2.34 5.66
CA LEU A 51 -5.63 3.44 4.74
C LEU A 51 -5.82 2.92 3.31
N SER A 52 -6.82 3.41 2.60
CA SER A 52 -6.96 3.15 1.15
C SER A 52 -5.83 3.85 0.39
N LEU A 53 -4.99 3.09 -0.31
CA LEU A 53 -3.84 3.56 -1.07
C LEU A 53 -4.01 3.30 -2.57
N THR A 54 -3.23 4.00 -3.38
CA THR A 54 -3.11 3.75 -4.83
C THR A 54 -1.66 3.52 -5.26
N LEU A 55 -1.49 2.73 -6.33
CA LEU A 55 -0.24 2.55 -7.08
C LEU A 55 -0.21 3.36 -8.39
N GLY A 56 -1.19 4.23 -8.60
CA GLY A 56 -1.34 5.06 -9.78
C GLY A 56 -2.69 4.86 -10.49
N PRO A 57 -2.82 5.34 -11.74
CA PRO A 57 -4.10 5.35 -12.44
C PRO A 57 -4.52 3.99 -13.02
N ARG A 58 -3.63 2.99 -13.00
CA ARG A 58 -3.87 1.67 -13.61
C ARG A 58 -4.27 0.67 -12.53
N ILE A 59 -5.33 -0.08 -12.79
CA ILE A 59 -5.66 -1.29 -12.03
C ILE A 59 -4.62 -2.34 -12.38
N LEU A 60 -3.92 -2.85 -11.38
CA LEU A 60 -2.92 -3.90 -11.52
C LEU A 60 -3.52 -5.23 -11.06
N ARG A 61 -3.04 -6.34 -11.64
CA ARG A 61 -3.29 -7.67 -11.08
C ARG A 61 -2.66 -7.77 -9.69
N ALA A 62 -3.21 -8.63 -8.84
CA ALA A 62 -2.80 -8.76 -7.44
C ALA A 62 -1.28 -8.97 -7.29
N GLU A 63 -0.70 -9.88 -8.07
CA GLU A 63 0.72 -10.20 -8.04
C GLU A 63 1.58 -9.00 -8.49
N THR A 64 1.14 -8.29 -9.52
CA THR A 64 1.82 -7.09 -10.01
C THR A 64 1.73 -5.95 -9.00
N ALA A 65 0.58 -5.78 -8.33
CA ALA A 65 0.41 -4.80 -7.27
C ALA A 65 1.35 -5.07 -6.10
N ALA A 66 1.48 -6.33 -5.68
CA ALA A 66 2.39 -6.73 -4.61
C ALA A 66 3.86 -6.42 -4.96
N ILE A 67 4.31 -6.82 -6.15
CA ILE A 67 5.68 -6.57 -6.61
C ILE A 67 5.94 -5.06 -6.73
N ALA A 68 5.04 -4.31 -7.38
CA ALA A 68 5.19 -2.87 -7.55
C ALA A 68 5.24 -2.12 -6.21
N ALA A 69 4.39 -2.51 -5.25
CA ALA A 69 4.39 -1.93 -3.91
C ALA A 69 5.71 -2.17 -3.19
N LEU A 70 6.25 -3.39 -3.25
CA LEU A 70 7.56 -3.71 -2.67
C LEU A 70 8.69 -2.93 -3.33
N SER A 71 8.70 -2.81 -4.66
CA SER A 71 9.71 -2.03 -5.38
C SER A 71 9.68 -0.55 -5.00
N ILE A 72 8.48 0.04 -4.85
CA ILE A 72 8.32 1.43 -4.38
C ILE A 72 8.80 1.57 -2.94
N LEU A 73 8.46 0.63 -2.06
CA LEU A 73 8.92 0.68 -0.67
C LEU A 73 10.43 0.55 -0.57
N GLN A 74 11.05 -0.38 -1.31
CA GLN A 74 12.51 -0.53 -1.35
C GLN A 74 13.18 0.76 -1.84
N SER A 75 12.75 1.33 -2.97
CA SER A 75 13.36 2.55 -3.50
C SER A 75 13.25 3.76 -2.57
N ARG A 76 12.21 3.81 -1.73
CA ARG A 76 11.96 4.91 -0.78
C ARG A 76 12.57 4.68 0.60
N LEU A 77 12.75 3.44 1.03
CA LEU A 77 13.30 3.08 2.33
C LEU A 77 14.82 2.81 2.28
N ASP A 78 15.36 2.40 1.14
CA ASP A 78 16.80 2.16 0.94
C ASP A 78 17.63 3.46 0.84
N VAL A 79 17.02 4.62 1.10
CA VAL A 79 17.74 5.92 1.21
C VAL A 79 18.41 6.09 2.59
N THR A 80 18.45 5.05 3.43
CA THR A 80 19.11 5.13 4.74
C THR A 80 19.78 3.83 5.16
N GLN A 81 20.88 3.52 4.47
CA GLN A 81 22.08 2.95 5.08
C GLN A 81 23.23 3.80 4.49
N GLU A 82 23.82 4.73 5.24
CA GLU A 82 24.99 5.53 4.79
C GLU A 82 26.22 4.63 4.52
N PRO A 83 27.36 5.22 4.11
CA PRO A 83 27.78 5.72 2.80
C PRO A 83 28.56 4.68 1.95
#